data_AF-A0A382Z3G4-F1
#
_entry.id   AF-A0A382Z3G4-F1
#
_cell.length_a   1.000
_cell.length_b   1.000
_cell.length_c   1.000
_cell.angle_alpha   90.00
_cell.angle_beta   90.00
_cell.angle_gamma   90.00
#
_symmetry.space_group_name_H-M   'P 1'
#
loop_
_entity.id
_entity.type
_entity.pdbx_description
1 polymer ?
#
loop_
_entity_poly.entity_id
_entity_poly.type
_entity_poly.pdbx_seq_one_letter_code
_entity_poly.pdbx_strand_id
1 'polypeptide(L)'
;VIFWRNLFYNIGVFVSRSLPCKVISIGNITTGGTGKTPAVIYFAKLLKNHGQRVAVLSRGYGRSTTGTVVVSAGDNNIKNWQMVGEEPALLAEKLPDIPLVVDENRYRGGIYTIKHFNPDVIILDDGFQHRTLDRDLDIVLLNSNQSGIAYKLL
;
A
#
# COMPACT_ATOMS: atom_id res chain seq x y z
N VAL A 1 -22.06 -10.35 -3.64
CA VAL A 1 -21.53 -9.18 -2.88
C VAL A 1 -20.37 -8.50 -3.61
N ILE A 2 -19.32 -9.23 -3.97
CA ILE A 2 -18.13 -8.72 -4.69
C ILE A 2 -18.47 -8.04 -6.03
N PHE A 3 -19.28 -8.71 -6.86
CA PHE A 3 -19.74 -8.14 -8.15
C PHE A 3 -20.47 -6.80 -7.98
N TRP A 4 -21.44 -6.72 -7.08
CA TRP A 4 -22.20 -5.49 -6.80
C TRP A 4 -21.31 -4.38 -6.24
N ARG A 5 -20.37 -4.70 -5.35
CA ARG A 5 -19.38 -3.75 -4.84
C ARG A 5 -18.56 -3.14 -5.98
N ASN A 6 -18.04 -3.98 -6.89
CA ASN A 6 -17.25 -3.52 -8.03
C ASN A 6 -18.07 -2.72 -9.02
N LEU A 7 -19.31 -3.13 -9.26
CA LEU A 7 -20.25 -2.39 -10.08
C LEU A 7 -20.43 -0.98 -9.52
N PHE A 8 -20.71 -0.84 -8.22
CA PHE A 8 -20.90 0.46 -7.56
C PHE A 8 -19.66 1.37 -7.54
N TYR A 9 -18.43 0.82 -7.48
CA TYR A 9 -17.22 1.62 -7.71
C TYR A 9 -17.07 2.04 -9.18
N ASN A 10 -17.34 1.12 -10.12
CA ASN A 10 -17.21 1.39 -11.55
C ASN A 10 -18.24 2.41 -12.07
N ILE A 11 -19.44 2.45 -11.49
CA ILE A 11 -20.49 3.42 -11.83
C ILE A 11 -20.41 4.71 -11.00
N GLY A 12 -19.36 4.89 -10.19
CA GLY A 12 -19.11 6.13 -9.42
C GLY A 12 -20.06 6.36 -8.23
N VAL A 13 -20.79 5.33 -7.78
CA VAL A 13 -21.72 5.43 -6.64
C VAL A 13 -20.98 5.48 -5.30
N PHE A 14 -19.80 4.87 -5.19
CA PHE A 14 -18.95 5.02 -4.02
C PHE A 14 -17.93 6.14 -4.23
N VAL A 15 -17.94 7.12 -3.32
CA VAL A 15 -17.01 8.26 -3.33
C VAL A 15 -15.60 7.78 -2.99
N SER A 16 -14.75 7.69 -3.99
CA SER A 16 -13.32 7.59 -3.80
C SER A 16 -12.76 8.95 -3.38
N ARG A 17 -11.74 8.95 -2.52
CA ARG A 17 -11.10 10.17 -2.04
C ARG A 17 -9.70 10.26 -2.59
N SER A 18 -9.31 11.43 -3.09
CA SER A 18 -7.96 11.68 -3.59
C SER A 18 -7.06 12.26 -2.50
N LEU A 19 -5.76 11.97 -2.58
CA LEU A 19 -4.74 12.57 -1.72
C LEU A 19 -4.04 13.72 -2.47
N PRO A 20 -3.52 14.74 -1.76
CA PRO A 20 -2.77 15.84 -2.38
C PRO A 20 -1.31 15.47 -2.73
N CYS A 21 -1.06 14.22 -3.13
CA CYS A 21 0.22 13.72 -3.63
C CYS A 21 -0.03 12.57 -4.62
N LYS A 22 1.00 12.10 -5.33
CA LYS A 22 0.85 10.93 -6.20
C LYS A 22 0.65 9.65 -5.40
N VAL A 23 -0.23 8.78 -5.88
CA VAL A 23 -0.55 7.49 -5.24
C VAL A 23 -0.34 6.36 -6.24
N ILE A 24 0.61 5.47 -5.94
CA ILE A 24 0.88 4.25 -6.70
C ILE A 24 0.45 3.06 -5.87
N SER A 25 -0.39 2.19 -6.42
CA SER A 25 -0.79 0.94 -5.77
C SER A 25 -0.05 -0.22 -6.38
N ILE A 26 0.47 -1.08 -5.50
CA ILE A 26 1.10 -2.34 -5.88
C ILE A 26 0.28 -3.45 -5.23
N GLY A 27 -0.33 -4.29 -6.05
CA GLY A 27 -1.18 -5.36 -5.56
C GLY A 27 -1.25 -6.54 -6.51
N ASN A 28 -2.07 -7.51 -6.15
CA ASN A 28 -2.25 -8.72 -6.93
C ASN A 28 -3.74 -9.02 -7.13
N ILE A 29 -4.03 -9.77 -8.19
CA ILE A 29 -5.39 -10.24 -8.52
C ILE A 29 -5.64 -11.64 -7.95
N THR A 30 -4.60 -12.35 -7.53
CA THR A 30 -4.70 -13.73 -7.07
C THR A 30 -4.25 -13.89 -5.62
N THR A 31 -4.87 -14.83 -4.91
CA THR A 31 -4.44 -15.23 -3.57
C THR A 31 -3.16 -16.06 -3.68
N GLY A 32 -2.10 -15.66 -2.98
CA GLY A 32 -0.80 -16.34 -2.99
C GLY A 32 0.40 -15.39 -3.04
N GLY A 33 1.60 -15.93 -2.92
CA GLY A 33 2.85 -15.16 -3.02
C GLY A 33 3.13 -14.74 -4.47
N THR A 34 2.70 -13.52 -4.83
CA THR A 34 2.87 -12.97 -6.19
C THR A 34 4.04 -11.98 -6.29
N GLY A 35 4.95 -11.96 -5.31
CA GLY A 35 6.09 -11.03 -5.31
C GLY A 35 5.77 -9.58 -4.96
N LYS A 36 4.65 -9.32 -4.26
CA LYS A 36 4.24 -7.95 -3.83
C LYS A 36 5.32 -7.24 -3.04
N THR A 37 5.81 -7.86 -1.97
CA THR A 37 6.84 -7.27 -1.11
C THR A 37 8.12 -6.90 -1.89
N PRO A 38 8.72 -7.80 -2.71
CA PRO A 38 9.81 -7.43 -3.61
C PRO A 38 9.49 -6.25 -4.55
N ALA A 39 8.28 -6.21 -5.13
CA ALA A 39 7.89 -5.13 -6.03
C ALA A 39 7.76 -3.78 -5.29
N VAL A 40 7.12 -3.76 -4.11
CA VAL A 40 7.03 -2.56 -3.26
C VAL A 40 8.43 -2.04 -2.94
N ILE A 41 9.34 -2.93 -2.52
CA ILE A 41 10.73 -2.56 -2.22
C ILE A 41 11.42 -1.99 -3.45
N TYR A 42 11.26 -2.64 -4.61
CA TYR A 42 11.87 -2.22 -5.88
C TYR A 42 11.40 -0.82 -6.29
N PHE A 43 10.09 -0.59 -6.37
CA PHE A 43 9.54 0.69 -6.82
C PHE A 43 9.82 1.81 -5.82
N ALA A 44 9.77 1.53 -4.51
CA ALA A 44 10.11 2.51 -3.48
C ALA A 44 11.57 2.99 -3.62
N LYS A 45 12.51 2.05 -3.80
CA LYS A 45 13.93 2.37 -4.02
C LYS A 45 14.14 3.06 -5.36
N LEU A 46 13.49 2.62 -6.43
CA LEU A 46 13.59 3.23 -7.75
C LEU A 46 13.18 4.72 -7.69
N LEU A 47 11.99 5.03 -7.17
CA LEU A 47 11.49 6.40 -7.10
C LEU A 47 12.36 7.28 -6.19
N LYS A 48 12.82 6.74 -5.06
CA LYS A 48 13.78 7.44 -4.18
C LYS A 48 15.08 7.75 -4.92
N ASN A 49 15.64 6.79 -5.67
CA ASN A 49 16.87 6.98 -6.44
C ASN A 49 16.69 8.00 -7.57
N HIS A 50 15.45 8.20 -8.05
CA HIS A 50 15.07 9.27 -8.96
C HIS A 50 14.73 10.60 -8.25
N GLY A 51 15.10 10.75 -6.97
CA GLY A 51 14.98 12.00 -6.22
C GLY A 51 13.59 12.29 -5.65
N GLN A 52 12.65 11.35 -5.71
CA GLN A 52 11.31 11.53 -5.14
C GLN A 52 11.32 11.27 -3.63
N ARG A 53 10.55 12.05 -2.87
CA ARG A 53 10.24 11.73 -1.47
C ARG A 53 9.13 10.69 -1.45
N VAL A 54 9.52 9.45 -1.16
CA VAL A 54 8.61 8.30 -1.14
C VAL A 54 8.15 8.04 0.28
N ALA A 55 6.90 7.62 0.45
CA ALA A 55 6.43 6.95 1.66
C ALA A 55 5.61 5.69 1.30
N VAL A 56 5.62 4.70 2.19
CA VAL A 56 4.85 3.45 2.03
C VAL A 56 3.67 3.44 3.01
N LEU A 57 2.50 3.05 2.51
CA LEU A 57 1.29 2.87 3.31
C LEU A 57 0.79 1.43 3.17
N SER A 58 0.93 0.63 4.25
CA SER A 58 0.52 -0.79 4.30
C SER A 58 -0.60 -1.02 5.31
N ARG A 59 -1.38 -2.10 5.19
CA ARG A 59 -2.65 -2.27 5.96
C ARG A 59 -2.34 -2.62 7.41
N GLY A 60 -1.21 -3.27 7.61
CA GLY A 60 -0.87 -3.89 8.88
C GLY A 60 -1.69 -5.15 9.13
N TYR A 61 -1.67 -6.10 8.19
CA TYR A 61 -2.34 -7.38 8.39
C TYR A 61 -1.74 -8.11 9.60
N GLY A 62 -2.59 -8.70 10.45
CA GLY A 62 -2.17 -9.44 11.65
C GLY A 62 -1.63 -8.59 12.81
N ARG A 63 -1.72 -7.25 12.74
CA ARG A 63 -1.27 -6.37 13.83
C ARG A 63 -2.28 -6.32 14.99
N SER A 64 -1.77 -6.06 16.20
CA SER A 64 -2.61 -5.87 17.40
C SER A 64 -3.17 -4.45 17.56
N THR A 65 -2.62 -3.47 16.85
CA THR A 65 -3.05 -2.06 16.94
C THR A 65 -4.14 -1.71 15.94
N THR A 66 -4.90 -0.65 16.22
CA THR A 66 -5.85 -0.04 15.28
C THR A 66 -5.46 1.40 15.04
N GLY A 67 -5.98 2.03 13.99
CA GLY A 67 -5.62 3.41 13.70
C GLY A 67 -4.29 3.58 12.98
N THR A 68 -3.89 4.83 12.80
CA THR A 68 -2.65 5.18 12.13
C THR A 68 -1.46 4.90 13.04
N VAL A 69 -0.51 4.09 12.56
CA VAL A 69 0.74 3.81 13.29
C VAL A 69 1.92 4.00 12.33
N VAL A 70 2.87 4.85 12.70
CA VAL A 70 4.18 4.92 12.04
C VAL A 70 4.97 3.68 12.43
N VAL A 71 5.37 2.88 11.43
CA VAL A 71 6.22 1.69 11.61
C VAL A 71 7.68 2.09 11.65
N SER A 72 8.09 2.96 10.72
CA SER A 72 9.41 3.58 10.64
C SER A 72 9.25 5.00 10.11
N ALA A 73 10.01 5.95 10.64
CA ALA A 73 10.05 7.32 10.14
C ALA A 73 11.08 7.51 9.01
N GLY A 74 11.69 6.42 8.52
CA GLY A 74 12.86 6.49 7.62
C GLY A 74 14.15 6.79 8.38
N ASP A 75 14.23 6.37 9.65
CA ASP A 75 15.30 6.68 10.60
C ASP A 75 15.95 5.42 11.21
N ASN A 76 15.76 4.25 10.57
CA ASN A 76 16.15 2.92 11.08
C ASN A 76 15.48 2.48 12.40
N ASN A 77 14.57 3.28 12.98
CA ASN A 77 13.86 2.93 14.20
C ASN A 77 12.53 2.23 13.85
N ILE A 78 12.56 0.90 13.82
CA ILE A 78 11.39 0.09 13.48
C ILE A 78 10.63 -0.25 14.76
N LYS A 79 9.33 0.05 14.77
CA LYS A 79 8.45 -0.37 15.88
C LYS A 79 8.32 -1.88 15.96
N ASN A 80 8.05 -2.36 17.16
CA ASN A 80 7.94 -3.79 17.44
C ASN A 80 6.91 -4.49 16.54
N TRP A 81 7.28 -5.62 15.95
CA TRP A 81 6.49 -6.31 14.92
C TRP A 81 5.10 -6.74 15.42
N GLN A 82 4.94 -7.09 16.71
CA GLN A 82 3.62 -7.42 17.28
C GLN A 82 2.63 -6.24 17.22
N MET A 83 3.14 -4.99 17.20
CA MET A 83 2.31 -3.80 17.13
C MET A 83 1.92 -3.44 15.70
N VAL A 84 2.77 -3.72 14.72
CA VAL A 84 2.64 -3.23 13.33
C VAL A 84 2.35 -4.32 12.31
N GLY A 85 2.60 -5.59 12.65
CA GLY A 85 2.54 -6.75 11.78
C GLY A 85 3.94 -7.16 11.28
N GLU A 86 4.10 -8.44 10.92
CA GLU A 86 5.37 -8.97 10.40
C GLU A 86 5.71 -8.39 9.02
N GLU A 87 4.74 -8.31 8.09
CA GLU A 87 4.97 -7.79 6.74
C GLU A 87 5.41 -6.31 6.74
N PRO A 88 4.75 -5.39 7.48
CA PRO A 88 5.22 -4.01 7.56
C PRO A 88 6.57 -3.85 8.26
N ALA A 89 6.88 -4.66 9.27
CA ALA A 89 8.18 -4.65 9.92
C ALA A 89 9.29 -5.08 8.95
N LEU A 90 9.06 -6.15 8.18
CA LEU A 90 9.98 -6.59 7.12
C LEU A 90 10.18 -5.51 6.06
N LEU A 91 9.10 -4.88 5.58
CA LEU A 91 9.19 -3.79 4.62
C LEU A 91 10.01 -2.62 5.16
N ALA A 92 9.79 -2.23 6.42
CA ALA A 92 10.54 -1.15 7.06
C ALA A 92 12.04 -1.48 7.19
N GLU A 93 12.38 -2.73 7.49
CA GLU A 93 13.78 -3.19 7.52
C GLU A 93 14.46 -3.09 6.15
N LYS A 94 13.74 -3.42 5.08
CA LYS A 94 14.27 -3.33 3.70
C LYS A 94 14.27 -1.92 3.12
N LEU A 95 13.57 -0.99 3.78
CA LEU A 95 13.38 0.40 3.38
C LEU A 95 13.78 1.37 4.52
N PRO A 96 15.05 1.34 4.98
CA PRO A 96 15.50 2.02 6.20
C PRO A 96 15.29 3.54 6.20
N ASP A 97 15.36 4.17 5.03
CA ASP A 97 15.22 5.62 4.86
C ASP A 97 13.92 6.03 4.13
N ILE A 98 12.90 5.18 4.15
CA ILE A 98 11.59 5.49 3.59
C ILE A 98 10.54 5.35 4.70
N PRO A 99 9.79 6.42 5.00
CA PRO A 99 8.71 6.35 5.97
C PRO A 99 7.70 5.26 5.62
N LEU A 100 7.34 4.45 6.61
CA LEU A 100 6.32 3.41 6.48
C LEU A 100 5.24 3.60 7.53
N VAL A 101 4.00 3.71 7.08
CA VAL A 101 2.82 3.89 7.93
C VAL A 101 1.87 2.73 7.70
N VAL A 102 1.18 2.31 8.77
CA VAL A 102 0.08 1.35 8.70
C VAL A 102 -1.24 1.94 9.15
N ASP A 103 -2.30 1.67 8.38
CA ASP A 103 -3.66 2.10 8.66
C ASP A 103 -4.68 1.27 7.86
N GLU A 104 -5.74 0.76 8.51
CA GLU A 104 -6.86 0.10 7.84
C GLU A 104 -7.68 1.03 6.93
N ASN A 105 -7.67 2.34 7.23
CA ASN A 105 -8.25 3.40 6.42
C ASN A 105 -7.15 4.11 5.64
N ARG A 106 -7.04 3.83 4.34
CA ARG A 106 -5.96 4.37 3.49
C ARG A 106 -6.00 5.87 3.34
N TYR A 107 -7.18 6.46 3.33
CA TYR A 107 -7.29 7.91 3.25
C TYR A 107 -6.77 8.58 4.53
N ARG A 108 -7.20 8.09 5.71
CA ARG A 108 -6.69 8.60 7.00
C ARG A 108 -5.17 8.43 7.11
N GLY A 109 -4.67 7.23 6.83
CA GLY A 109 -3.25 6.93 6.84
C GLY A 109 -2.48 7.81 5.85
N GLY A 110 -3.00 8.00 4.64
CA GLY A 110 -2.41 8.86 3.62
C GLY A 110 -2.32 10.33 4.05
N ILE A 111 -3.41 10.90 4.59
CA ILE A 111 -3.41 12.28 5.10
C ILE A 111 -2.40 12.44 6.25
N TYR A 112 -2.33 11.47 7.16
CA TYR A 112 -1.31 11.47 8.21
C TYR A 112 0.10 11.45 7.62
N THR A 113 0.37 10.54 6.68
CA THR A 113 1.67 10.41 6.03
C THR A 113 2.07 11.73 5.36
N ILE A 114 1.14 12.40 4.67
CA ILE A 114 1.40 13.69 4.02
C ILE A 114 1.75 14.76 5.04
N LYS A 115 0.96 14.86 6.11
CA LYS A 115 1.18 15.86 7.17
C LYS A 115 2.53 15.70 7.86
N HIS A 116 2.99 14.46 8.06
CA HIS A 116 4.17 14.17 8.88
C HIS A 116 5.46 13.99 8.08
N PHE A 117 5.36 13.56 6.81
CA PHE A 117 6.54 13.22 5.99
C PHE A 117 6.62 13.96 4.66
N ASN A 118 5.58 14.68 4.25
CA ASN A 118 5.52 15.46 3.01
C ASN A 118 6.07 14.72 1.76
N PRO A 119 5.57 13.50 1.45
CA PRO A 119 6.04 12.73 0.31
C PRO A 119 5.49 13.32 -1.01
N ASP A 120 6.28 13.19 -2.07
CA ASP A 120 5.83 13.44 -3.44
C ASP A 120 4.94 12.28 -3.93
N VAL A 121 5.24 11.06 -3.47
CA VAL A 121 4.55 9.83 -3.84
C VAL A 121 4.33 8.90 -2.64
N ILE A 122 3.12 8.38 -2.53
CA ILE A 122 2.75 7.30 -1.60
C ILE A 122 2.59 6.00 -2.39
N ILE A 123 3.30 4.96 -1.96
CA ILE A 123 3.12 3.60 -2.45
C ILE A 123 2.19 2.84 -1.50
N LEU A 124 1.07 2.34 -2.03
CA LEU A 124 0.16 1.46 -1.33
C LEU A 124 0.61 0.01 -1.49
N ASP A 125 0.93 -0.62 -0.37
CA ASP A 125 1.14 -2.06 -0.29
C ASP A 125 -0.23 -2.76 -0.13
N ASP A 126 -0.58 -3.56 -1.13
CA ASP A 126 -1.87 -4.26 -1.29
C ASP A 126 -3.08 -3.31 -1.44
N GLY A 127 -2.90 -2.27 -2.25
CA GLY A 127 -3.95 -1.27 -2.53
C GLY A 127 -5.10 -1.79 -3.40
N PHE A 128 -4.93 -2.89 -4.13
CA PHE A 128 -5.81 -3.25 -5.25
C PHE A 128 -7.27 -3.50 -4.84
N GLN A 129 -7.49 -4.12 -3.67
CA GLN A 129 -8.83 -4.38 -3.12
C GLN A 129 -9.47 -3.17 -2.42
N HIS A 130 -8.71 -2.08 -2.23
CA HIS A 130 -9.15 -0.88 -1.51
C HIS A 130 -9.43 0.26 -2.50
N ARG A 131 -10.66 0.27 -3.03
CA ARG A 131 -11.12 1.25 -4.05
C ARG A 131 -11.58 2.60 -3.47
N THR A 132 -11.61 2.77 -2.15
CA THR A 132 -12.02 4.01 -1.47
C THR A 132 -10.99 5.14 -1.55
N LEU A 133 -9.77 4.86 -1.99
CA LEU A 133 -8.71 5.84 -2.21
C LEU A 133 -8.37 5.88 -3.69
N ASP A 134 -8.33 7.08 -4.28
CA ASP A 134 -7.91 7.26 -5.68
C ASP A 134 -6.43 6.99 -5.85
N ARG A 135 -6.09 6.45 -7.02
CA ARG A 135 -4.74 6.00 -7.37
C ARG A 135 -4.40 6.56 -8.74
N ASP A 136 -3.24 7.21 -8.84
CA ASP A 136 -2.74 7.71 -10.12
C ASP A 136 -2.21 6.57 -11.00
N LEU A 137 -1.72 5.48 -10.37
CA LEU A 137 -1.19 4.31 -11.05
C LEU A 137 -1.49 3.04 -10.25
N ASP A 138 -2.00 2.02 -10.93
CA ASP A 138 -2.13 0.66 -10.41
C ASP A 138 -1.14 -0.27 -11.10
N ILE A 139 -0.24 -0.87 -10.31
CA ILE A 139 0.70 -1.91 -10.73
C ILE A 139 0.18 -3.24 -10.22
N VAL A 140 -0.15 -4.13 -11.14
CA VAL A 140 -0.73 -5.43 -10.85
C VAL A 140 0.26 -6.54 -11.11
N LEU A 141 0.53 -7.34 -10.08
CA LEU A 141 1.39 -8.50 -10.19
C LEU A 141 0.58 -9.74 -10.51
N LEU A 142 1.04 -10.47 -11.54
CA LEU A 142 0.47 -11.73 -11.99
C LEU A 142 1.51 -12.84 -11.78
N ASN A 143 1.08 -13.98 -11.22
CA ASN A 143 1.94 -15.14 -11.03
C ASN A 143 1.87 -16.04 -12.26
N SER A 144 2.95 -16.17 -13.01
CA SER A 144 3.03 -16.97 -14.24
C SER A 144 2.63 -18.45 -14.05
N ASN A 145 2.70 -18.97 -12.83
CA ASN A 145 2.38 -20.36 -12.51
C ASN A 145 0.87 -20.59 -12.25
N GLN A 146 0.05 -19.54 -12.26
CA GLN A 146 -1.40 -19.66 -12.11
C GLN A 146 -2.11 -19.62 -13.46
N SER A 147 -3.03 -20.58 -13.68
CA SER A 147 -3.86 -20.67 -14.88
C SER A 147 -4.70 -19.40 -15.08
N GLY A 148 -4.84 -18.95 -16.33
CA GLY A 148 -5.53 -17.70 -16.71
C GLY A 148 -6.97 -17.55 -16.16
N ILE A 149 -7.60 -18.67 -15.82
CA ILE A 149 -8.97 -18.75 -15.27
C ILE A 149 -9.05 -18.16 -13.84
N ALA A 150 -7.91 -18.05 -13.13
CA ALA A 150 -7.83 -17.52 -11.76
C ALA A 150 -7.73 -15.98 -11.67
N TYR A 151 -7.50 -15.27 -12.79
CA TYR A 151 -7.40 -13.81 -12.79
C TYR A 151 -8.79 -13.16 -12.83
N LYS A 152 -9.37 -12.89 -11.67
CA LYS A 152 -10.61 -12.12 -11.55
C LYS A 152 -10.40 -10.88 -10.70
N LEU A 153 -10.71 -9.71 -11.28
CA LEU A 153 -10.89 -8.47 -10.51
C LEU A 153 -11.99 -8.68 -9.48
N LEU A 154 -11.58 -8.98 -8.24
CA LEU A 154 -12.46 -8.94 -7.07
C LEU A 154 -12.80 -7.49 -6.69
#